data_AF-A0A9P5XH08-F1
#
_entry.id   AF-A0A9P5XH08-F1
#
_cell.length_a   1.000
_cell.length_b   1.000
_cell.length_c   1.000
_cell.angle_alpha   90.00
_cell.angle_beta   90.00
_cell.angle_gamma   90.00
#
_symmetry.space_group_name_H-M   'P 1'
#
loop_
_entity.id
_entity.type
_entity.pdbx_description
1 polymer ?
#
loop_
_entity_poly.entity_id
_entity_poly.type
_entity_poly.pdbx_seq_one_letter_code
_entity_poly.pdbx_strand_id
1 'polypeptide(L)'
;MQAESSTAPSDLQTLQRQIQDLTELYNKLQNLRQIPSALLTSISNDMPFIGQTRPEFQRLKEIGEDIRSSPIQEALLRAQDSLKNDGTEINSNPRRENRRRRRPPSPASPQPYISKAALEPRAFPPAAGNVQALSAEELIGYVKEYNLENKTKLQIWRRTADEPKTDLPSLLRFTIPDVVTVYISIGYHGGHGTILVENMAAFAPREKKAPHLQSEYTVYQNLSQQFARVLHSHPNISFQSAMSLLCSYELLFVDQCVGCGRVLSVEGHVPPVVRLWKDGEEGRWEPRHLTCRRDQ
;
A
#
# COMPACT_ATOMS: atom_id res chain seq x y z
N MET A 1 -10.82 -56.83 44.16
CA MET A 1 -11.56 -56.70 42.88
C MET A 1 -11.15 -55.39 42.24
N GLN A 2 -10.13 -55.44 41.40
CA GLN A 2 -9.67 -54.33 40.57
C GLN A 2 -10.14 -54.63 39.15
N ALA A 3 -10.89 -53.70 38.55
CA ALA A 3 -11.20 -53.70 37.13
C ALA A 3 -10.64 -52.38 36.59
N GLU A 4 -9.38 -52.40 36.18
CA GLU A 4 -8.75 -51.30 35.47
C GLU A 4 -9.10 -51.37 33.98
N SER A 5 -9.57 -50.23 33.49
CA SER A 5 -10.11 -49.93 32.18
C SER A 5 -9.05 -50.00 31.07
N SER A 6 -9.18 -50.96 30.17
CA SER A 6 -8.35 -51.09 28.96
C SER A 6 -9.12 -50.65 27.70
N THR A 7 -9.37 -49.34 27.52
CA THR A 7 -10.01 -48.79 26.30
C THR A 7 -9.54 -47.35 25.99
N ALA A 8 -8.23 -47.10 25.86
CA ALA A 8 -7.68 -45.75 25.66
C ALA A 8 -6.84 -45.45 24.39
N PRO A 9 -6.29 -46.41 23.61
CA PRO A 9 -5.45 -46.04 22.47
C PRO A 9 -6.21 -45.70 21.18
N SER A 10 -7.45 -46.20 20.98
CA SER A 10 -8.25 -45.95 19.75
C SER A 10 -8.82 -44.54 19.67
N ASP A 11 -9.20 -43.97 20.82
CA ASP A 11 -9.94 -42.71 20.87
C ASP A 11 -9.01 -41.52 20.63
N LEU A 12 -7.77 -41.59 21.13
CA LEU A 12 -6.75 -40.58 20.87
C LEU A 12 -6.38 -40.51 19.39
N GLN A 13 -6.21 -41.66 18.72
CA GLN A 13 -5.94 -41.71 17.28
C GLN A 13 -7.11 -41.15 16.48
N THR A 14 -8.34 -41.44 16.90
CA THR A 14 -9.54 -40.91 16.25
C THR A 14 -9.64 -39.39 16.42
N LEU A 15 -9.34 -38.85 17.61
CA LEU A 15 -9.32 -37.41 17.86
C LEU A 15 -8.23 -36.69 17.06
N GLN A 16 -7.02 -37.26 16.98
CA GLN A 16 -5.94 -36.69 16.18
C GLN A 16 -6.32 -36.60 14.70
N ARG A 17 -6.94 -37.65 14.17
CA ARG A 17 -7.45 -37.65 12.80
C ARG A 17 -8.50 -36.56 12.58
N GLN A 18 -9.47 -36.43 13.49
CA GLN A 18 -10.50 -35.40 13.39
C GLN A 18 -9.94 -33.98 13.48
N ILE A 19 -8.94 -33.74 14.34
CA ILE A 19 -8.24 -32.45 14.41
C ILE A 19 -7.53 -32.15 13.10
N GLN A 20 -6.88 -33.16 12.52
CA GLN A 20 -6.19 -33.02 11.23
C GLN A 20 -7.18 -32.69 10.11
N ASP A 21 -8.30 -33.40 10.02
CA ASP A 21 -9.36 -33.18 9.03
C ASP A 21 -9.95 -31.76 9.13
N LEU A 22 -10.23 -31.29 10.36
CA LEU A 22 -10.75 -29.94 10.60
C LEU A 22 -9.71 -28.85 10.32
N THR A 23 -8.42 -29.11 10.57
CA THR A 23 -7.33 -28.17 10.28
C THR A 23 -7.10 -28.04 8.78
N GLU A 24 -7.16 -29.15 8.03
CA GLU A 24 -7.07 -29.14 6.58
C GLU A 24 -8.25 -28.36 5.97
N LEU A 25 -9.47 -28.60 6.47
CA LEU A 25 -10.65 -27.85 6.05
C LEU A 25 -10.50 -26.34 6.31
N TYR A 26 -9.98 -25.96 7.48
CA TYR A 26 -9.74 -24.57 7.82
C TYR A 26 -8.75 -23.91 6.85
N ASN A 27 -7.66 -24.60 6.51
CA ASN A 27 -6.66 -24.09 5.56
C ASN A 27 -7.26 -23.94 4.15
N LYS A 28 -8.07 -24.92 3.70
CA LYS A 28 -8.82 -24.83 2.43
C LYS A 28 -9.76 -23.61 2.42
N LEU A 29 -10.48 -23.35 3.51
CA LEU A 29 -11.36 -22.18 3.65
C LEU A 29 -10.59 -20.85 3.69
N GLN A 30 -9.40 -20.80 4.28
CA GLN A 30 -8.56 -19.59 4.27
C GLN A 30 -8.06 -19.27 2.86
N ASN A 31 -7.72 -20.29 2.08
CA ASN A 31 -7.32 -20.11 0.68
C ASN A 31 -8.48 -19.57 -0.18
N LEU A 32 -9.73 -19.94 0.12
CA LEU A 32 -10.91 -19.37 -0.54
C LEU A 32 -11.11 -17.88 -0.25
N ARG A 33 -10.69 -17.38 0.93
CA ARG A 33 -10.81 -15.95 1.26
C ARG A 33 -9.88 -15.06 0.43
N GLN A 34 -8.89 -15.65 -0.25
CA GLN A 34 -8.02 -14.95 -1.19
C GLN A 34 -8.66 -14.78 -2.57
N ILE A 35 -9.80 -15.44 -2.83
CA ILE A 35 -10.54 -15.26 -4.08
C ILE A 35 -11.20 -13.87 -4.07
N PRO A 36 -10.98 -13.03 -5.10
CA PRO A 36 -11.58 -11.72 -5.18
C PRO A 36 -13.12 -11.79 -5.07
N SER A 37 -13.70 -10.99 -4.18
CA SER A 37 -15.16 -10.93 -3.97
C SER A 37 -15.95 -10.57 -5.24
N ALA A 38 -15.29 -10.01 -6.24
CA ALA A 38 -15.85 -9.72 -7.56
C ALA A 38 -16.37 -10.97 -8.30
N LEU A 39 -15.84 -12.16 -8.01
CA LEU A 39 -16.28 -13.42 -8.63
C LEU A 39 -17.59 -13.95 -8.03
N LEU A 40 -17.94 -13.53 -6.82
CA LEU A 40 -19.16 -13.94 -6.12
C LEU A 40 -20.37 -13.06 -6.46
N THR A 41 -20.15 -11.91 -7.11
CA THR A 41 -21.18 -10.91 -7.47
C THR A 41 -21.64 -10.97 -8.93
N SER A 42 -21.14 -11.92 -9.73
CA SER A 42 -21.46 -12.01 -11.16
C SER A 42 -22.87 -12.56 -11.44
N ILE A 43 -23.88 -11.72 -11.21
CA ILE A 43 -25.27 -11.88 -11.72
C ILE A 43 -25.63 -10.64 -12.56
N SER A 44 -24.67 -10.09 -13.30
CA SER A 44 -24.93 -9.00 -14.26
C SER A 44 -24.53 -9.49 -15.66
N ASN A 45 -25.53 -9.56 -16.53
CA ASN A 45 -25.62 -10.39 -17.74
C ASN A 45 -24.69 -10.03 -18.92
N ASP A 46 -23.70 -9.14 -18.79
CA ASP A 46 -23.13 -8.48 -19.98
C ASP A 46 -21.58 -8.50 -20.09
N MET A 47 -20.88 -9.57 -19.70
CA MET A 47 -19.47 -9.73 -20.08
C MET A 47 -19.07 -11.14 -20.54
N PRO A 48 -18.35 -11.29 -21.67
CA PRO A 48 -17.88 -12.57 -22.17
C PRO A 48 -16.60 -13.00 -21.43
N PHE A 49 -16.75 -13.48 -20.19
CA PHE A 49 -15.63 -13.95 -19.34
C PHE A 49 -15.73 -15.46 -19.02
N ILE A 50 -16.23 -16.26 -19.96
CA ILE A 50 -16.64 -17.65 -19.70
C ILE A 50 -15.47 -18.66 -19.68
N GLY A 51 -14.22 -18.24 -19.92
CA GLY A 51 -13.08 -19.16 -20.04
C GLY A 51 -12.28 -19.44 -18.77
N GLN A 52 -12.03 -18.42 -17.92
CA GLN A 52 -10.95 -18.48 -16.92
C GLN A 52 -11.37 -18.74 -15.46
N THR A 53 -12.66 -18.61 -15.13
CA THR A 53 -13.15 -18.73 -13.74
C THR A 53 -13.64 -20.13 -13.37
N ARG A 54 -13.78 -21.04 -14.35
CA ARG A 54 -14.16 -22.44 -14.14
C ARG A 54 -13.35 -23.19 -13.06
N PRO A 55 -12.01 -23.08 -12.98
CA PRO A 55 -11.26 -23.82 -11.97
C PRO A 55 -11.56 -23.36 -10.54
N GLU A 56 -11.91 -22.08 -10.34
CA GLU A 56 -12.21 -21.53 -9.01
C GLU A 56 -13.60 -21.98 -8.54
N PHE A 57 -14.59 -21.98 -9.44
CA PHE A 57 -15.91 -22.54 -9.16
C PHE A 57 -15.87 -24.05 -8.89
N GLN A 58 -15.00 -24.78 -9.60
CA GLN A 58 -14.80 -26.20 -9.37
C GLN A 58 -14.20 -26.46 -7.97
N ARG A 59 -13.21 -25.67 -7.54
CA ARG A 59 -12.65 -25.72 -6.18
C ARG A 59 -13.69 -25.40 -5.10
N LEU A 60 -14.56 -24.42 -5.34
CA LEU A 60 -15.66 -24.09 -4.43
C LEU A 60 -16.63 -25.27 -4.27
N LYS A 61 -16.93 -25.96 -5.38
CA LYS A 61 -17.79 -27.14 -5.39
C LYS A 61 -17.15 -28.29 -4.60
N GLU A 62 -15.87 -28.57 -4.84
CA GLU A 62 -15.10 -29.60 -4.13
C GLU A 62 -15.06 -29.35 -2.62
N ILE A 63 -14.82 -28.10 -2.20
CA ILE A 63 -14.85 -27.75 -0.77
C ILE A 63 -16.26 -27.90 -0.20
N GLY A 64 -17.30 -27.59 -0.98
CA GLY A 64 -18.68 -27.82 -0.58
C GLY A 64 -19.02 -29.31 -0.38
N GLU A 65 -18.46 -30.18 -1.22
CA GLU A 65 -18.58 -31.64 -1.11
C GLU A 65 -17.77 -32.17 0.08
N ASP A 66 -16.54 -31.69 0.29
CA ASP A 66 -15.70 -31.99 1.46
C ASP A 66 -16.45 -31.65 2.76
N ILE A 67 -17.03 -30.44 2.86
CA ILE A 67 -17.80 -30.02 4.05
C ILE A 67 -18.96 -30.99 4.31
N ARG A 68 -19.65 -31.46 3.26
CA ARG A 68 -20.79 -32.39 3.39
C ARG A 68 -20.38 -33.83 3.65
N SER A 69 -19.09 -34.16 3.60
CA SER A 69 -18.61 -35.51 3.84
C SER A 69 -18.88 -35.96 5.28
N SER A 70 -19.25 -37.24 5.44
CA SER A 70 -19.49 -37.87 6.75
C SER A 70 -18.37 -37.64 7.78
N PRO A 71 -17.06 -37.84 7.45
CA PRO A 71 -16.01 -37.71 8.46
C PRO A 71 -15.88 -36.28 9.01
N ILE A 72 -16.06 -35.27 8.16
CA ILE A 72 -16.01 -33.86 8.59
C ILE A 72 -17.25 -33.51 9.41
N GLN A 73 -18.43 -33.95 9.00
CA GLN A 73 -19.66 -33.71 9.75
C GLN A 73 -19.61 -34.38 11.14
N GLU A 74 -19.10 -35.61 11.24
CA GLU A 74 -18.90 -36.31 12.51
C GLU A 74 -17.85 -35.61 13.39
N ALA A 75 -16.74 -35.13 12.80
CA ALA A 75 -15.73 -34.35 13.52
C ALA A 75 -16.31 -33.03 14.05
N LEU A 76 -17.14 -32.33 13.26
CA LEU A 76 -17.80 -31.09 13.66
C LEU A 76 -18.84 -31.32 14.76
N LEU A 77 -19.64 -32.39 14.67
CA LEU A 77 -20.60 -32.76 15.70
C LEU A 77 -19.89 -33.09 17.02
N ARG A 78 -18.83 -33.90 16.97
CA ARG A 78 -18.03 -34.23 18.16
C ARG A 78 -17.35 -33.00 18.75
N ALA A 79 -16.83 -32.10 17.92
CA ALA A 79 -16.26 -30.83 18.38
C ALA A 79 -17.32 -29.95 19.05
N GLN A 80 -18.55 -29.90 18.51
CA GLN A 80 -19.67 -29.19 19.10
C GLN A 80 -20.06 -29.80 20.46
N ASP A 81 -20.12 -31.12 20.57
CA ASP A 81 -20.46 -31.78 21.83
C ASP A 81 -19.34 -31.63 22.87
N SER A 82 -18.08 -31.67 22.44
CA SER A 82 -16.93 -31.34 23.29
C SER A 82 -17.02 -29.90 23.82
N LEU A 83 -17.44 -28.94 22.98
CA LEU A 83 -17.64 -27.55 23.39
C LEU A 83 -18.79 -27.40 24.40
N LYS A 84 -19.88 -28.16 24.26
CA LYS A 84 -21.00 -28.15 25.23
C LYS A 84 -20.60 -28.77 26.57
N ASN A 85 -19.74 -29.79 26.53
CA ASN A 85 -19.26 -30.50 27.72
C ASN A 85 -18.07 -29.78 28.39
N ASP A 86 -17.46 -28.81 27.72
CA ASP A 86 -16.41 -27.98 28.29
C ASP A 86 -17.01 -26.99 29.30
N GLY A 87 -16.91 -27.34 30.58
CA GLY A 87 -17.33 -26.49 31.70
C GLY A 87 -16.39 -25.32 31.98
N THR A 88 -15.28 -25.20 31.24
CA THR A 88 -14.46 -23.99 31.32
C THR A 88 -15.18 -22.88 30.55
N GLU A 89 -15.64 -21.83 31.23
CA GLU A 89 -16.28 -20.66 30.60
C GLU A 89 -15.30 -19.84 29.72
N ILE A 90 -14.22 -20.46 29.23
CA ILE A 90 -13.31 -19.97 28.21
C ILE A 90 -14.02 -20.08 26.85
N ASN A 91 -15.22 -19.51 26.78
CA ASN A 91 -15.91 -19.25 25.54
C ASN A 91 -15.08 -18.19 24.79
N SER A 92 -14.15 -18.65 23.95
CA SER A 92 -13.50 -17.84 22.92
C SER A 92 -14.55 -17.44 21.89
N ASN A 93 -15.47 -16.57 22.28
CA ASN A 93 -16.37 -15.92 21.36
C ASN A 93 -15.60 -14.74 20.76
N PRO A 94 -14.99 -14.88 19.56
CA PRO A 94 -14.17 -13.83 18.96
C PRO A 94 -14.97 -12.53 18.75
N ARG A 95 -16.29 -12.64 18.67
CA ARG A 95 -17.22 -11.51 18.59
C ARG A 95 -17.34 -10.74 19.92
N ARG A 96 -17.26 -11.44 21.05
CA ARG A 96 -17.28 -10.83 22.40
C ARG A 96 -15.93 -10.18 22.74
N GLU A 97 -14.83 -10.81 22.34
CA GLU A 97 -13.46 -10.28 22.47
C GLU A 97 -13.30 -8.96 21.70
N ASN A 98 -13.76 -8.93 20.45
CA ASN A 98 -13.75 -7.71 19.62
C ASN A 98 -14.65 -6.60 20.17
N ARG A 99 -15.74 -6.92 20.88
CA ARG A 99 -16.56 -5.91 21.56
C ARG A 99 -15.91 -5.37 22.83
N ARG A 100 -15.14 -6.18 23.58
CA ARG A 100 -14.38 -5.70 24.75
C ARG A 100 -13.29 -4.71 24.35
N ARG A 101 -12.58 -4.97 23.24
CA ARG A 101 -11.56 -4.05 22.70
C ARG A 101 -12.11 -2.71 22.19
N ARG A 102 -13.42 -2.61 21.95
CA ARG A 102 -14.10 -1.39 21.48
C ARG A 102 -14.77 -0.58 22.57
N ARG A 103 -14.74 -1.01 23.84
CA ARG A 103 -15.24 -0.16 24.93
C ARG A 103 -14.18 0.90 25.24
N PRO A 104 -14.54 2.19 25.29
CA PRO A 104 -13.63 3.19 25.83
C PRO A 104 -13.28 2.81 27.28
N PRO A 105 -12.03 3.06 27.72
CA PRO A 105 -11.60 2.74 29.07
C PRO A 105 -12.51 3.43 30.10
N SER A 106 -12.83 2.73 31.19
CA SER A 106 -13.70 3.28 32.24
C SER A 106 -13.06 4.51 32.89
N PRO A 107 -13.85 5.54 33.24
CA PRO A 107 -13.36 6.87 33.62
C PRO A 107 -12.56 6.92 34.93
N ALA A 108 -12.52 5.84 35.71
CA ALA A 108 -11.81 5.77 37.00
C ALA A 108 -10.44 5.06 36.93
N SER A 109 -10.04 4.51 35.78
CA SER A 109 -8.67 4.02 35.61
C SER A 109 -7.76 5.20 35.20
N PRO A 110 -6.58 5.37 35.82
CA PRO A 110 -5.61 6.34 35.34
C PRO A 110 -5.36 6.05 33.86
N GLN A 111 -5.65 7.04 33.01
CA GLN A 111 -5.45 6.87 31.58
C GLN A 111 -3.98 6.46 31.37
N PRO A 112 -3.71 5.38 30.60
CA PRO A 112 -2.34 5.01 30.31
C PRO A 112 -1.65 6.25 29.74
N TYR A 113 -0.49 6.59 30.31
CA TYR A 113 0.28 7.75 29.90
C TYR A 113 0.41 7.75 28.38
N ILE A 114 -0.33 8.63 27.72
CA ILE A 114 -0.19 8.85 26.29
C ILE A 114 1.11 9.64 26.19
N SER A 115 2.21 8.94 25.92
CA SER A 115 3.46 9.60 25.53
C SER A 115 3.09 10.61 24.47
N LYS A 116 3.45 11.90 24.69
CA LYS A 116 3.20 12.99 23.75
C LYS A 116 3.41 12.44 22.35
N ALA A 117 2.36 12.42 21.53
CA ALA A 117 2.43 11.87 20.19
C ALA A 117 3.69 12.43 19.54
N ALA A 118 4.64 11.55 19.18
CA ALA A 118 5.83 11.96 18.46
C ALA A 118 5.32 12.82 17.30
N LEU A 119 5.81 14.07 17.18
CA LEU A 119 5.39 14.96 16.11
C LEU A 119 5.51 14.15 14.82
N GLU A 120 4.38 13.89 14.15
CA GLU A 120 4.42 13.11 12.93
C GLU A 120 5.38 13.83 11.98
N PRO A 121 6.39 13.13 11.44
CA PRO A 121 7.38 13.75 10.58
C PRO A 121 6.65 14.40 9.41
N ARG A 122 6.86 15.71 9.24
CA ARG A 122 6.22 16.48 8.18
C ARG A 122 6.68 15.94 6.83
N ALA A 123 5.73 15.76 5.92
CA ALA A 123 6.05 15.28 4.57
C ALA A 123 6.73 16.37 3.72
N PHE A 124 6.61 17.64 4.10
CA PHE A 124 7.16 18.77 3.36
C PHE A 124 7.79 19.81 4.29
N PRO A 125 8.76 20.60 3.79
CA PRO A 125 9.19 21.81 4.45
C PRO A 125 7.99 22.72 4.74
N PRO A 126 7.98 23.44 5.87
CA PRO A 126 7.04 24.53 6.04
C PRO A 126 7.19 25.47 4.85
N ALA A 127 6.07 25.90 4.26
CA ALA A 127 6.10 26.84 3.15
C ALA A 127 6.98 28.02 3.55
N ALA A 128 8.19 28.10 2.98
CA ALA A 128 9.07 29.22 3.25
C ALA A 128 8.27 30.46 2.88
N GLY A 129 8.02 31.34 3.85
CA GLY A 129 6.87 32.25 3.87
C GLY A 129 6.73 33.24 2.70
N ASN A 130 7.63 33.20 1.73
CA ASN A 130 7.69 34.10 0.58
C ASN A 130 7.80 33.37 -0.79
N VAL A 131 7.64 32.05 -0.87
CA VAL A 131 7.68 31.38 -2.19
C VAL A 131 6.38 31.68 -2.93
N GLN A 132 6.45 32.65 -3.84
CA GLN A 132 5.35 33.00 -4.74
C GLN A 132 4.96 31.77 -5.57
N ALA A 133 3.65 31.49 -5.62
CA ALA A 133 3.13 30.39 -6.43
C ALA A 133 3.45 30.67 -7.90
N LEU A 134 4.03 29.69 -8.59
CA LEU A 134 4.44 29.83 -9.98
C LEU A 134 3.21 29.98 -10.88
N SER A 135 3.17 31.04 -11.67
CA SER A 135 2.10 31.26 -12.66
C SER A 135 2.37 30.49 -13.96
N ALA A 136 1.32 30.31 -14.76
CA ALA A 136 1.42 29.66 -16.06
C ALA A 136 2.41 30.34 -17.02
N GLU A 137 2.47 31.68 -16.98
CA GLU A 137 3.33 32.50 -17.84
C GLU A 137 4.82 32.34 -17.45
N GLU A 138 5.11 32.22 -16.16
CA GLU A 138 6.47 32.08 -15.63
C GLU A 138 7.06 30.68 -15.81
N LEU A 139 6.23 29.66 -16.08
CA LEU A 139 6.67 28.27 -16.19
C LEU A 139 7.80 28.08 -17.18
N ILE A 140 7.71 28.72 -18.35
CA ILE A 140 8.73 28.58 -19.39
C ILE A 140 10.06 29.19 -18.93
N GLY A 141 10.00 30.34 -18.23
CA GLY A 141 11.16 30.98 -17.63
C GLY A 141 11.80 30.09 -16.57
N TYR A 142 10.97 29.60 -15.64
CA TYR A 142 11.40 28.68 -14.58
C TYR A 142 12.06 27.41 -15.15
N VAL A 143 11.48 26.76 -16.16
CA VAL A 143 12.06 25.56 -16.77
C VAL A 143 13.44 25.83 -17.36
N LYS A 144 13.66 27.00 -17.97
CA LYS A 144 14.97 27.37 -18.52
C LYS A 144 15.99 27.60 -17.41
N GLU A 145 15.65 28.40 -16.42
CA GLU A 145 16.50 28.70 -15.26
C GLU A 145 16.85 27.41 -14.49
N TYR A 146 15.85 26.59 -14.21
CA TYR A 146 16.01 25.30 -13.56
C TYR A 146 17.04 24.39 -14.27
N ASN A 147 16.96 24.31 -15.61
CA ASN A 147 17.87 23.48 -16.40
C ASN A 147 19.30 24.05 -16.50
N LEU A 148 19.50 25.34 -16.23
CA LEU A 148 20.83 25.95 -16.18
C LEU A 148 21.53 25.65 -14.86
N GLU A 149 20.79 25.67 -13.75
CA GLU A 149 21.33 25.50 -12.40
C GLU A 149 21.48 24.04 -11.99
N ASN A 150 20.57 23.17 -12.45
CA ASN A 150 20.46 21.81 -11.95
C ASN A 150 21.01 20.78 -12.95
N LYS A 151 21.59 19.70 -12.42
CA LYS A 151 22.04 18.54 -13.23
C LYS A 151 20.87 17.76 -13.83
N THR A 152 19.71 17.84 -13.20
CA THR A 152 18.46 17.20 -13.65
C THR A 152 17.80 18.01 -14.76
N LYS A 153 17.10 17.33 -15.68
CA LYS A 153 16.42 17.99 -16.80
C LYS A 153 14.92 18.06 -16.57
N LEU A 154 14.34 19.24 -16.73
CA LEU A 154 12.91 19.48 -16.75
C LEU A 154 12.50 19.95 -18.15
N GLN A 155 11.49 19.33 -18.74
CA GLN A 155 11.05 19.62 -20.10
C GLN A 155 9.54 19.65 -20.18
N ILE A 156 8.99 20.57 -20.97
CA ILE A 156 7.56 20.55 -21.30
C ILE A 156 7.33 19.41 -22.30
N TRP A 157 6.49 18.45 -21.93
CA TRP A 157 6.19 17.29 -22.77
C TRP A 157 4.90 17.54 -23.55
N ARG A 158 4.95 17.37 -24.87
CA ARG A 158 3.80 17.50 -25.76
C ARG A 158 3.68 16.25 -26.61
N ARG A 159 2.48 15.71 -26.76
CA ARG A 159 2.24 14.62 -27.73
C ARG A 159 2.40 15.17 -29.15
N THR A 160 3.33 14.58 -29.89
CA THR A 160 3.55 14.87 -31.31
C THR A 160 2.46 14.13 -32.10
N ALA A 161 1.32 14.78 -32.39
CA ALA A 161 0.57 14.66 -33.66
C ALA A 161 -0.87 15.21 -33.58
N ASP A 162 -1.68 14.84 -32.57
CA ASP A 162 -3.15 14.94 -32.71
C ASP A 162 -3.91 15.70 -31.61
N GLU A 163 -3.23 16.28 -30.62
CA GLU A 163 -3.94 17.06 -29.60
C GLU A 163 -4.16 18.51 -30.06
N PRO A 164 -5.38 19.07 -29.82
CA PRO A 164 -5.63 20.49 -30.07
C PRO A 164 -4.57 21.29 -29.33
N LYS A 165 -4.03 22.31 -29.99
CA LYS A 165 -3.05 23.20 -29.38
C LYS A 165 -3.74 23.97 -28.25
N THR A 166 -3.79 23.38 -27.06
CA THR A 166 -4.00 24.13 -25.83
C THR A 166 -2.80 25.06 -25.65
N ASP A 167 -3.09 26.30 -25.29
CA ASP A 167 -2.07 27.33 -25.09
C ASP A 167 -1.23 27.04 -23.82
N LEU A 168 -1.79 26.28 -22.88
CA LEU A 168 -1.15 25.95 -21.61
C LEU A 168 -0.65 24.50 -21.59
N PRO A 169 0.61 24.26 -21.16
CA PRO A 169 1.15 22.90 -21.07
C PRO A 169 0.51 22.13 -19.92
N SER A 170 0.08 20.88 -20.13
CA SER A 170 -0.52 20.04 -19.09
C SER A 170 0.42 18.98 -18.52
N LEU A 171 1.54 18.71 -19.19
CA LEU A 171 2.48 17.67 -18.79
C LEU A 171 3.93 18.14 -18.86
N LEU A 172 4.67 17.86 -17.80
CA LEU A 172 6.11 18.05 -17.73
C LEU A 172 6.80 16.71 -17.63
N ARG A 173 8.00 16.61 -18.20
CA ARG A 173 8.91 15.48 -18.06
C ARG A 173 10.12 15.94 -17.26
N PHE A 174 10.25 15.40 -16.06
CA PHE A 174 11.42 15.52 -15.23
C PHE A 174 12.33 14.30 -15.41
N THR A 175 13.63 14.49 -15.48
CA THR A 175 14.59 13.40 -15.75
C THR A 175 15.85 13.58 -14.92
N ILE A 176 16.12 12.57 -14.10
CA ILE A 176 17.42 12.36 -13.46
C ILE A 176 18.18 11.34 -14.32
N PRO A 177 19.32 11.73 -14.93
CA PRO A 177 20.10 10.84 -15.79
C PRO A 177 20.40 9.50 -15.11
N ASP A 178 20.14 8.40 -15.82
CA ASP A 178 20.37 7.02 -15.36
C ASP A 178 19.67 6.59 -14.05
N VAL A 179 18.80 7.43 -13.48
CA VAL A 179 18.06 7.11 -12.25
C VAL A 179 16.56 7.01 -12.47
N VAL A 180 15.89 8.08 -12.91
CA VAL A 180 14.43 8.07 -13.05
C VAL A 180 13.93 9.11 -14.04
N THR A 181 12.86 8.78 -14.77
CA THR A 181 12.06 9.75 -15.53
C THR A 181 10.70 9.88 -14.87
N VAL A 182 10.28 11.10 -14.53
CA VAL A 182 8.99 11.37 -13.91
C VAL A 182 8.15 12.24 -14.83
N TYR A 183 6.95 11.79 -15.17
CA TYR A 183 5.96 12.61 -15.84
C TYR A 183 5.06 13.26 -14.79
N ILE A 184 4.92 14.57 -14.87
CA ILE A 184 4.21 15.41 -13.92
C ILE A 184 3.02 16.02 -14.65
N SER A 185 1.82 15.67 -14.23
CA SER A 185 0.58 16.31 -14.67
C SER A 185 0.36 17.58 -13.86
N ILE A 186 0.20 18.69 -14.56
CA ILE A 186 -0.04 20.00 -13.96
C ILE A 186 -1.43 20.50 -14.33
N GLY A 187 -2.13 21.01 -13.31
CA GLY A 187 -3.38 21.74 -13.41
C GLY A 187 -3.16 23.22 -13.18
N TYR A 188 -4.13 24.04 -13.59
CA TYR A 188 -4.11 25.49 -13.40
C TYR A 188 -5.31 25.91 -12.57
N HIS A 189 -5.07 26.72 -11.55
CA HIS A 189 -6.12 27.24 -10.69
C HIS A 189 -6.12 28.78 -10.63
N GLY A 190 -7.31 29.38 -10.58
CA GLY A 190 -7.49 30.84 -10.47
C GLY A 190 -7.25 31.63 -11.77
N GLY A 191 -7.54 32.94 -11.72
CA GLY A 191 -7.48 33.84 -12.88
C GLY A 191 -6.07 34.08 -13.43
N HIS A 192 -5.04 33.94 -12.60
CA HIS A 192 -3.63 34.01 -13.02
C HIS A 192 -3.04 32.63 -13.38
N GLY A 193 -3.83 31.56 -13.30
CA GLY A 193 -3.39 30.20 -13.62
C GLY A 193 -2.21 29.75 -12.77
N THR A 194 -2.37 29.74 -11.44
CA THR A 194 -1.34 29.18 -10.55
C THR A 194 -1.21 27.68 -10.81
N ILE A 195 0.03 27.21 -10.92
CA ILE A 195 0.32 25.83 -11.26
C ILE A 195 0.14 24.94 -10.03
N LEU A 196 -0.67 23.90 -10.18
CA LEU A 196 -0.85 22.84 -9.20
C LEU A 196 -0.36 21.52 -9.78
N VAL A 197 0.30 20.71 -8.96
CA VAL A 197 0.72 19.36 -9.36
C VAL A 197 -0.42 18.40 -9.08
N GLU A 198 -1.03 17.85 -10.13
CA GLU A 198 -2.16 16.93 -10.01
C GLU A 198 -1.70 15.48 -9.83
N ASN A 199 -0.70 15.06 -10.59
CA ASN A 199 -0.22 13.70 -10.59
C ASN A 199 1.27 13.62 -10.94
N MET A 200 1.94 12.56 -10.47
CA MET A 200 3.32 12.25 -10.81
C MET A 200 3.48 10.74 -11.02
N ALA A 201 3.99 10.35 -12.18
CA ALA A 201 4.25 8.95 -12.54
C ALA A 201 5.74 8.76 -12.86
N ALA A 202 6.38 7.82 -12.18
CA ALA A 202 7.80 7.51 -12.30
C ALA A 202 8.04 6.28 -13.19
N PHE A 203 9.12 6.34 -13.98
CA PHE A 203 9.53 5.34 -14.95
C PHE A 203 11.04 5.18 -14.98
N ALA A 204 11.50 4.04 -15.49
CA ALA A 204 12.93 3.82 -15.68
C ALA A 204 13.50 4.76 -16.77
N PRO A 205 14.79 5.15 -16.70
CA PRO A 205 15.45 6.09 -17.63
C PRO A 205 15.38 5.76 -19.13
N ARG A 206 14.94 4.56 -19.51
CA ARG A 206 14.86 4.09 -20.91
C ARG A 206 13.53 3.41 -21.23
N GLU A 207 12.56 3.50 -20.34
CA GLU A 207 11.25 2.89 -20.52
C GLU A 207 10.43 3.71 -21.52
N LYS A 208 10.10 3.11 -22.67
CA LYS A 208 9.30 3.73 -23.73
C LYS A 208 7.81 3.53 -23.47
N LYS A 209 7.32 3.95 -22.31
CA LYS A 209 5.90 3.91 -21.97
C LYS A 209 5.25 5.28 -22.02
N ALA A 210 3.96 5.28 -22.30
CA ALA A 210 3.17 6.50 -22.25
C ALA A 210 2.95 6.93 -20.78
N PRO A 211 2.82 8.23 -20.50
CA PRO A 211 2.72 8.77 -19.13
C PRO A 211 1.54 8.23 -18.28
N HIS A 212 0.49 7.75 -18.95
CA HIS A 212 -0.72 7.20 -18.30
C HIS A 212 -0.61 5.70 -17.98
N LEU A 213 0.47 5.04 -18.40
CA LEU A 213 0.73 3.64 -18.10
C LEU A 213 1.53 3.50 -16.80
N GLN A 214 1.58 2.29 -16.27
CA GLN A 214 2.43 1.98 -15.11
C GLN A 214 3.78 1.42 -15.58
N SER A 215 4.84 1.72 -14.81
CA SER A 215 6.16 1.15 -15.03
C SER A 215 6.15 -0.37 -14.81
N GLU A 216 7.03 -1.11 -15.49
CA GLU A 216 7.20 -2.56 -15.30
C GLU A 216 8.02 -2.90 -14.05
N TYR A 217 8.83 -1.95 -13.57
CA TYR A 217 9.71 -2.21 -12.44
C TYR A 217 9.05 -1.80 -11.14
N THR A 218 9.04 -2.72 -10.18
CA THR A 218 8.44 -2.53 -8.85
C THR A 218 8.95 -1.30 -8.12
N VAL A 219 10.23 -0.92 -8.31
CA VAL A 219 10.82 0.29 -7.72
C VAL A 219 10.06 1.55 -8.15
N TYR A 220 9.82 1.72 -9.46
CA TYR A 220 9.14 2.91 -9.99
C TYR A 220 7.62 2.85 -9.79
N GLN A 221 7.02 1.66 -9.74
CA GLN A 221 5.64 1.50 -9.28
C GLN A 221 5.47 1.99 -7.84
N ASN A 222 6.35 1.55 -6.94
CA ASN A 222 6.35 1.97 -5.53
C ASN A 222 6.61 3.47 -5.39
N LEU A 223 7.51 4.02 -6.19
CA LEU A 223 7.81 5.45 -6.22
C LEU A 223 6.59 6.27 -6.70
N SER A 224 5.93 5.85 -7.77
CA SER A 224 4.69 6.47 -8.26
C SER A 224 3.58 6.43 -7.20
N GLN A 225 3.44 5.31 -6.50
CA GLN A 225 2.49 5.19 -5.38
C GLN A 225 2.86 6.11 -4.21
N GLN A 226 4.15 6.31 -3.91
CA GLN A 226 4.57 7.28 -2.90
C GLN A 226 4.19 8.69 -3.32
N PHE A 227 4.48 9.08 -4.56
CA PHE A 227 4.10 10.39 -5.07
C PHE A 227 2.59 10.63 -4.98
N ALA A 228 1.77 9.64 -5.38
CA ALA A 228 0.33 9.72 -5.22
C ALA A 228 -0.06 9.97 -3.75
N ARG A 229 0.46 9.18 -2.79
CA ARG A 229 0.16 9.37 -1.36
C ARG A 229 0.53 10.77 -0.87
N VAL A 230 1.70 11.25 -1.29
CA VAL A 230 2.22 12.56 -0.93
C VAL A 230 1.30 13.66 -1.47
N LEU A 231 0.92 13.61 -2.75
CA LEU A 231 -0.01 14.57 -3.38
C LEU A 231 -1.40 14.55 -2.73
N HIS A 232 -1.93 13.36 -2.40
CA HIS A 232 -3.24 13.26 -1.73
C HIS A 232 -3.21 13.83 -0.31
N SER A 233 -2.09 13.68 0.40
CA SER A 233 -1.92 14.27 1.73
C SER A 233 -1.71 15.79 1.70
N HIS A 234 -1.17 16.32 0.60
CA HIS A 234 -0.83 17.73 0.43
C HIS A 234 -1.29 18.22 -0.95
N PRO A 235 -2.61 18.41 -1.17
CA PRO A 235 -3.16 18.75 -2.49
C PRO A 235 -2.69 20.11 -3.02
N ASN A 236 -2.30 21.02 -2.13
CA ASN A 236 -1.85 22.37 -2.47
C ASN A 236 -0.31 22.50 -2.40
N ILE A 237 0.41 21.43 -2.71
CA ILE A 237 1.87 21.47 -2.78
C ILE A 237 2.31 22.49 -3.85
N SER A 238 3.25 23.37 -3.50
CA SER A 238 3.83 24.26 -4.51
C SER A 238 4.66 23.47 -5.51
N PHE A 239 4.65 23.91 -6.77
CA PHE A 239 5.44 23.28 -7.82
C PHE A 239 6.93 23.19 -7.44
N GLN A 240 7.46 24.24 -6.82
CA GLN A 240 8.85 24.30 -6.36
C GLN A 240 9.14 23.26 -5.26
N SER A 241 8.21 23.05 -4.32
CA SER A 241 8.35 22.01 -3.28
C SER A 241 8.34 20.61 -3.90
N ALA A 242 7.50 20.39 -4.91
CA ALA A 242 7.51 19.14 -5.68
C ALA A 242 8.85 18.93 -6.38
N MET A 243 9.45 19.98 -6.97
CA MET A 243 10.76 19.88 -7.61
C MET A 243 11.86 19.56 -6.60
N SER A 244 11.87 20.21 -5.43
CA SER A 244 12.81 19.88 -4.35
C SER A 244 12.70 18.41 -3.90
N LEU A 245 11.48 17.90 -3.75
CA LEU A 245 11.23 16.49 -3.47
C LEU A 245 11.80 15.60 -4.57
N LEU A 246 11.55 15.91 -5.85
CA LEU A 246 12.07 15.12 -6.97
C LEU A 246 13.60 15.13 -7.04
N CYS A 247 14.24 16.26 -6.77
CA CYS A 247 15.71 16.36 -6.68
C CYS A 247 16.30 15.44 -5.61
N SER A 248 15.59 15.22 -4.51
CA SER A 248 16.07 14.33 -3.42
C SER A 248 16.22 12.87 -3.84
N TYR A 249 15.76 12.49 -5.05
CA TYR A 249 15.94 11.16 -5.63
C TYR A 249 17.19 11.02 -6.51
N GLU A 250 18.06 12.04 -6.60
CA GLU A 250 19.33 11.95 -7.36
C GLU A 250 20.16 10.73 -6.96
N LEU A 251 20.15 10.39 -5.67
CA LEU A 251 20.91 9.27 -5.10
C LEU A 251 20.01 8.07 -4.73
N LEU A 252 18.87 7.87 -5.40
CA LEU A 252 17.90 6.81 -5.06
C LEU A 252 18.53 5.42 -4.87
N PHE A 253 19.50 5.03 -5.72
CA PHE A 253 20.15 3.72 -5.66
C PHE A 253 21.44 3.68 -4.84
N VAL A 254 21.79 4.79 -4.18
CA VAL A 254 23.03 4.95 -3.39
C VAL A 254 22.69 5.25 -1.93
N ASP A 255 21.63 6.02 -1.70
CA ASP A 255 21.18 6.42 -0.37
C ASP A 255 20.87 5.22 0.53
N GLN A 256 21.35 5.29 1.76
CA GLN A 256 21.00 4.34 2.80
C GLN A 256 19.74 4.83 3.52
N CYS A 257 18.78 3.93 3.73
CA CYS A 257 17.61 4.23 4.54
C CYS A 257 18.03 4.62 5.97
N VAL A 258 17.59 5.78 6.45
CA VAL A 258 17.92 6.28 7.80
C VAL A 258 17.41 5.34 8.91
N GLY A 259 16.31 4.61 8.66
CA GLY A 259 15.77 3.65 9.63
C GLY A 259 16.61 2.38 9.80
N CYS A 260 16.96 1.69 8.70
CA CYS A 260 17.62 0.37 8.75
C CYS A 260 19.10 0.38 8.34
N GLY A 261 19.63 1.51 7.84
CA GLY A 261 21.01 1.68 7.37
C GLY A 261 21.34 0.97 6.05
N ARG A 262 20.35 0.44 5.33
CA ARG A 262 20.56 -0.33 4.09
C ARG A 262 20.14 0.46 2.86
N VAL A 263 20.81 0.22 1.74
CA VAL A 263 20.42 0.75 0.42
C VAL A 263 19.18 0.01 -0.09
N LEU A 264 19.20 -1.32 -0.11
CA LEU A 264 18.04 -2.12 -0.53
C LEU A 264 17.32 -2.71 0.68
N SER A 265 15.99 -2.72 0.62
CA SER A 265 15.16 -3.43 1.60
C SER A 265 15.41 -4.93 1.50
N VAL A 266 15.30 -5.63 2.63
CA VAL A 266 15.34 -7.11 2.67
C VAL A 266 14.16 -7.69 1.91
N GLU A 267 13.00 -7.06 2.09
CA GLU A 267 11.76 -7.44 1.44
C GLU A 267 11.64 -6.69 0.10
N GLY A 268 11.72 -7.42 -1.01
CA GLY A 268 11.46 -6.90 -2.35
C GLY A 268 12.62 -6.14 -3.03
N HIS A 269 13.80 -6.04 -2.39
CA HIS A 269 14.99 -5.40 -2.97
C HIS A 269 14.75 -3.98 -3.51
N VAL A 270 13.95 -3.20 -2.78
CA VAL A 270 13.56 -1.85 -3.20
C VAL A 270 14.45 -0.82 -2.48
N PRO A 271 14.98 0.20 -3.18
CA PRO A 271 15.70 1.29 -2.54
C PRO A 271 14.80 2.12 -1.61
N PRO A 272 15.34 3.03 -0.78
CA PRO A 272 14.52 3.92 0.03
C PRO A 272 13.73 4.87 -0.88
N VAL A 273 12.49 4.54 -1.21
CA VAL A 273 11.61 5.34 -2.08
C VAL A 273 10.84 6.42 -1.31
N VAL A 274 10.79 6.37 0.01
CA VAL A 274 10.14 7.38 0.85
C VAL A 274 11.14 8.50 1.14
N ARG A 275 10.65 9.74 1.08
CA ARG A 275 11.40 10.94 1.48
C ARG A 275 10.59 11.66 2.55
N LEU A 276 11.22 11.91 3.69
CA LEU A 276 10.62 12.66 4.80
C LEU A 276 11.40 13.94 5.01
N TRP A 277 10.71 15.05 5.20
CA TRP A 277 11.39 16.30 5.51
C TRP A 277 11.71 16.33 7.00
N LYS A 278 12.98 16.60 7.34
CA LYS A 278 13.40 16.82 8.72
C LYS A 278 13.75 18.29 8.91
N ASP A 279 12.97 18.94 9.78
CA ASP A 279 13.25 20.28 10.25
C ASP A 279 14.59 20.29 11.03
N GLY A 280 15.51 21.15 10.62
CA GLY A 280 16.86 21.33 11.17
C GLY A 280 17.48 22.63 10.63
N GLU A 281 18.74 22.92 10.94
CA GLU A 281 19.39 24.19 10.55
C GLU A 281 19.39 24.41 9.02
N GLU A 282 19.58 23.34 8.24
CA GLU A 282 19.60 23.42 6.77
C GLU A 282 18.35 22.78 6.12
N GLY A 283 17.58 22.00 6.87
CA GLY A 283 16.43 21.24 6.36
C GLY A 283 16.84 20.20 5.31
N ARG A 284 16.51 18.92 5.54
CA ARG A 284 16.91 17.87 4.58
C ARG A 284 15.86 16.80 4.38
N TRP A 285 15.87 16.24 3.19
CA TRP A 285 15.09 15.06 2.84
C TRP A 285 15.79 13.80 3.35
N GLU A 286 15.16 13.06 4.26
CA GLU A 286 15.67 11.80 4.77
C GLU A 286 15.11 10.61 3.96
N PRO A 287 15.97 9.77 3.38
CA PRO A 287 15.57 8.58 2.63
C PRO A 287 15.10 7.45 3.57
N ARG A 288 13.96 6.83 3.26
CA ARG A 288 13.47 5.64 3.98
C ARG A 288 12.84 4.59 3.07
N HIS A 289 12.91 3.33 3.48
CA HIS A 289 12.10 2.27 2.90
C HIS A 289 10.63 2.41 3.29
N LEU A 290 9.74 1.75 2.53
CA LEU A 290 8.30 1.73 2.79
C LEU A 290 7.96 1.15 4.17
N THR A 291 8.69 0.12 4.59
CA THR A 291 8.51 -0.57 5.87
C THR A 291 9.05 0.25 7.04
N CYS A 292 10.18 0.94 6.86
CA CYS A 292 10.84 1.78 7.87
C CYS A 292 10.17 3.15 8.09
N ARG A 293 9.00 3.39 7.49
CA ARG A 293 8.28 4.68 7.63
C ARG A 293 7.76 4.90 9.05
N ARG A 294 7.46 3.83 9.80
CA ARG A 294 6.73 3.89 11.08
C ARG A 294 7.59 3.84 12.34
N ASP A 295 8.89 3.58 12.23
CA ASP A 295 9.75 3.30 13.38
C ASP A 295 10.30 4.59 14.05
N GLN A 296 9.43 5.55 14.39
CA GLN A 296 9.79 6.70 15.24
C GLN A 296 8.82 6.89 16.40
#